data_AF-D4DVS4-F1
#
_entry.id   AF-D4DVS4-F1
#
_cell.length_a   1.000
_cell.length_b   1.000
_cell.length_c   1.000
_cell.angle_alpha   90.00
_cell.angle_beta   90.00
_cell.angle_gamma   90.00
#
_symmetry.space_group_name_H-M   'P 1'
#
loop_
_entity.id
_entity.type
_entity.pdbx_description
1 polymer ?
#
loop_
_entity_poly.entity_id
_entity_poly.type
_entity_poly.pdbx_seq_one_letter_code
_entity_poly.pdbx_strand_id
1 'polypeptide(L)'
;LLERGRKHGPAGKLRQHLDYLWRSCSGNLDAQSDLFRLTYASETLKDQGWDNYVLDAHEWKSGVTPVPSQHNGFYVEKAALNAAFAQDGSHLHPVTFRVVGDADRFMHVMAEYGLGTRQLNSTATCHTIALEPA
;
A
#
# COMPACT_ATOMS: atom_id res chain seq x y z
N LEU A 1 10.93 -29.93 -8.42
CA LEU A 1 9.63 -29.84 -9.16
C LEU A 1 8.43 -29.44 -8.27
N LEU A 2 8.63 -28.92 -7.05
CA LEU A 2 7.53 -28.62 -6.11
C LEU A 2 7.15 -27.13 -6.01
N GLU A 3 7.80 -26.23 -6.75
CA GLU A 3 7.54 -24.78 -6.64
C GLU A 3 6.44 -24.26 -7.58
N ARG A 4 6.05 -25.02 -8.62
CA ARG A 4 4.97 -24.58 -9.54
C ARG A 4 3.57 -24.94 -9.08
N GLY A 5 3.41 -25.96 -8.22
CA GLY A 5 2.11 -26.40 -7.74
C GLY A 5 1.42 -25.41 -6.80
N ARG A 6 2.19 -24.64 -6.02
CA ARG A 6 1.65 -23.67 -5.05
C ARG A 6 1.20 -22.34 -5.65
N LYS A 7 1.72 -21.97 -6.84
CA LYS A 7 1.27 -20.77 -7.57
C LYS A 7 -0.08 -20.95 -8.28
N HIS A 8 -0.52 -22.20 -8.50
CA HIS A 8 -1.73 -22.53 -9.26
C HIS A 8 -2.74 -23.42 -8.49
N GLY A 9 -2.67 -23.43 -7.17
CA GLY A 9 -3.74 -24.00 -6.34
C GLY A 9 -5.06 -23.23 -6.51
N PRO A 10 -6.20 -23.74 -6.00
CA PRO A 10 -7.50 -23.08 -6.09
C PRO A 10 -7.49 -21.60 -5.67
N ALA A 11 -6.66 -21.24 -4.69
CA ALA A 11 -6.43 -19.87 -4.24
C ALA A 11 -5.75 -18.97 -5.29
N GLY A 12 -4.79 -19.51 -6.06
CA GLY A 12 -4.13 -18.77 -7.16
C GLY A 12 -5.09 -18.49 -8.32
N LYS A 13 -6.01 -19.42 -8.60
CA LYS A 13 -7.09 -19.20 -9.57
C LYS A 13 -8.12 -18.21 -9.07
N LEU A 14 -8.49 -18.24 -7.79
CA LEU A 14 -9.41 -17.26 -7.19
C LEU A 14 -8.81 -15.85 -7.23
N ARG A 15 -7.53 -15.70 -6.90
CA ARG A 15 -6.83 -14.41 -7.00
C ARG A 15 -6.73 -13.92 -8.43
N GLN A 16 -6.31 -14.76 -9.38
CA GLN A 16 -6.32 -14.39 -10.79
C GLN A 16 -7.71 -14.02 -11.27
N HIS A 17 -8.75 -14.68 -10.76
CA HIS A 17 -10.13 -14.35 -11.08
C HIS A 17 -10.57 -13.02 -10.45
N LEU A 18 -10.16 -12.71 -9.21
CA LEU A 18 -10.41 -11.41 -8.56
C LEU A 18 -9.62 -10.28 -9.24
N ASP A 19 -8.36 -10.49 -9.57
CA ASP A 19 -7.54 -9.54 -10.34
C ASP A 19 -8.11 -9.34 -11.76
N TYR A 20 -8.60 -10.42 -12.38
CA TYR A 20 -9.27 -10.37 -13.68
C TYR A 20 -10.61 -9.64 -13.58
N LEU A 21 -11.45 -9.97 -12.59
CA LEU A 21 -12.73 -9.30 -12.33
C LEU A 21 -12.52 -7.83 -11.99
N TRP A 22 -11.50 -7.52 -11.19
CA TRP A 22 -11.03 -6.16 -10.94
C TRP A 22 -10.71 -5.51 -12.27
N ARG A 23 -9.72 -5.98 -13.04
CA ARG A 23 -9.34 -5.38 -14.33
C ARG A 23 -10.49 -5.31 -15.36
N SER A 24 -11.44 -6.25 -15.31
CA SER A 24 -12.58 -6.29 -16.24
C SER A 24 -13.76 -5.42 -15.81
N CYS A 25 -13.96 -5.18 -14.52
CA CYS A 25 -15.00 -4.30 -13.97
C CYS A 25 -14.50 -2.87 -13.74
N SER A 26 -13.20 -2.68 -13.49
CA SER A 26 -12.53 -1.40 -13.21
C SER A 26 -11.81 -0.82 -14.42
N GLY A 27 -12.30 -1.07 -15.64
CA GLY A 27 -11.80 -0.39 -16.85
C GLY A 27 -11.79 1.15 -16.74
N ASN A 28 -12.39 1.71 -15.68
CA ASN A 28 -12.20 3.07 -15.23
C ASN A 28 -11.71 3.08 -13.76
N LEU A 29 -10.41 3.18 -13.55
CA LEU A 29 -9.79 3.32 -12.21
C LEU A 29 -10.38 4.50 -11.43
N ASP A 30 -10.80 5.54 -12.17
CA ASP A 30 -11.44 6.76 -11.67
C ASP A 30 -12.82 6.53 -11.05
N ALA A 31 -13.46 5.38 -11.31
CA ALA A 31 -14.76 5.04 -10.75
C ALA A 31 -14.67 4.39 -9.34
N GLN A 32 -13.46 4.15 -8.83
CA GLN A 32 -13.21 3.43 -7.58
C GLN A 32 -12.70 4.40 -6.52
N SER A 33 -13.16 4.24 -5.28
CA SER A 33 -12.77 5.14 -4.19
C SER A 33 -11.28 5.04 -3.88
N ASP A 34 -10.71 6.12 -3.37
CA ASP A 34 -9.28 6.24 -3.09
C ASP A 34 -8.81 5.19 -2.08
N LEU A 35 -9.64 4.89 -1.07
CA LEU A 35 -9.39 3.84 -0.09
C LEU A 35 -9.35 2.45 -0.73
N PHE A 36 -10.23 2.20 -1.71
CA PHE A 36 -10.22 0.96 -2.46
C PHE A 36 -8.93 0.83 -3.27
N ARG A 37 -8.54 1.90 -3.98
CA ARG A 37 -7.31 1.96 -4.76
C ARG A 37 -6.07 1.76 -3.89
N LEU A 38 -6.03 2.38 -2.70
CA LEU A 38 -4.96 2.21 -1.72
C LEU A 38 -4.88 0.77 -1.19
N THR A 39 -6.03 0.12 -0.98
CA THR A 39 -6.08 -1.28 -0.55
C THR A 39 -5.45 -2.19 -1.61
N TYR A 40 -5.78 -2.00 -2.89
CA TYR A 40 -5.20 -2.80 -3.98
C TYR A 40 -3.72 -2.51 -4.25
N ALA A 41 -3.30 -1.25 -4.15
CA ALA A 41 -1.88 -0.89 -4.20
C ALA A 41 -1.09 -1.58 -3.08
N SER A 42 -1.65 -1.63 -1.87
CA SER A 42 -1.06 -2.31 -0.72
C SER A 42 -0.94 -3.83 -0.92
N GLU A 43 -1.99 -4.49 -1.43
CA GLU A 43 -1.93 -5.93 -1.75
C GLU A 43 -0.92 -6.22 -2.87
N THR A 44 -0.82 -5.34 -3.86
CA THR A 44 0.16 -5.46 -4.95
C THR A 44 1.60 -5.38 -4.44
N LEU A 45 1.89 -4.53 -3.45
CA LEU A 45 3.18 -4.48 -2.78
C LEU A 45 3.42 -5.75 -1.95
N LYS A 46 2.43 -6.21 -1.17
CA LYS A 46 2.55 -7.45 -0.38
C LYS A 46 2.88 -8.66 -1.25
N ASP A 47 2.26 -8.75 -2.42
CA ASP A 47 2.54 -9.78 -3.42
C ASP A 47 3.96 -9.72 -4.00
N GLN A 48 4.60 -8.55 -3.92
CA GLN A 48 6.00 -8.32 -4.27
C GLN A 48 6.95 -8.50 -3.08
N GLY A 49 6.46 -9.02 -1.95
CA GLY A 49 7.26 -9.31 -0.76
C GLY A 49 7.39 -8.14 0.22
N TRP A 50 6.53 -7.12 0.12
CA TRP A 50 6.53 -6.02 1.07
C TRP A 50 5.75 -6.36 2.34
N ASP A 51 6.28 -5.97 3.49
CA ASP A 51 5.51 -5.96 4.73
C ASP A 51 4.77 -4.62 4.92
N ASN A 52 3.63 -4.67 5.59
CA ASN A 52 2.86 -3.48 5.92
C ASN A 52 2.44 -3.48 7.40
N TYR A 53 2.50 -2.30 8.03
CA TYR A 53 2.18 -2.16 9.45
C TYR A 53 1.32 -0.93 9.70
N VAL A 54 0.26 -1.11 10.47
CA VAL A 54 -0.59 -0.04 10.96
C VAL A 54 -0.27 0.15 12.44
N LEU A 55 0.34 1.28 12.77
CA LEU A 55 0.86 1.59 14.10
C LEU A 55 -0.12 2.45 14.88
N ASP A 56 -0.16 2.30 16.19
CA ASP A 56 -0.82 3.28 17.05
C ASP A 56 0.04 4.56 17.21
N ALA A 57 -0.53 5.58 17.87
CA ALA A 57 0.13 6.87 18.04
C ALA A 57 1.42 6.79 18.88
N HIS A 58 1.50 5.86 19.82
CA HIS A 58 2.67 5.66 20.67
C HIS A 58 3.78 4.98 19.86
N GLU A 59 3.47 3.87 19.19
CA GLU A 59 4.38 3.16 18.28
C GLU A 59 4.91 4.09 17.19
N TRP A 60 4.03 4.87 16.56
CA TRP A 60 4.41 5.86 15.54
C TRP A 60 5.41 6.90 16.07
N LYS A 61 5.13 7.51 17.23
CA LYS A 61 5.99 8.55 17.83
C LYS A 61 7.31 8.01 18.36
N SER A 62 7.35 6.76 18.81
CA SER A 62 8.57 6.14 19.34
C SER A 62 9.70 6.08 18.30
N GLY A 63 9.37 6.09 17.01
CA GLY A 63 10.32 5.92 15.91
C GLY A 63 10.80 4.47 15.74
N VAL A 64 10.48 3.58 16.69
CA VAL A 64 10.76 2.15 16.58
C VAL A 64 9.84 1.57 15.52
N THR A 65 10.45 1.24 14.39
CA THR A 65 9.77 0.70 13.23
C THR A 65 10.05 -0.80 13.22
N PRO A 66 9.03 -1.68 13.20
CA PRO A 66 9.25 -3.12 13.00
C PRO A 66 10.19 -3.34 11.81
N VAL A 67 11.08 -4.33 11.88
CA VAL A 67 11.99 -4.61 10.77
C VAL A 67 11.24 -5.47 9.74
N PRO A 68 11.17 -5.06 8.45
CA PRO A 68 10.58 -5.89 7.42
C PRO A 68 11.33 -7.22 7.26
N SER A 69 10.58 -8.29 7.05
CA SER A 69 11.06 -9.66 6.88
C SER A 69 11.85 -9.88 5.59
N GLN A 70 11.53 -9.14 4.51
CA GLN A 70 12.11 -9.29 3.18
C GLN A 70 12.71 -7.98 2.61
N HIS A 71 13.19 -7.10 3.49
CA HIS A 71 13.87 -5.82 3.19
C HIS A 71 12.97 -4.61 2.91
N ASN A 72 11.79 -4.81 2.32
CA ASN A 72 10.88 -3.70 2.02
C ASN A 72 9.67 -3.69 2.95
N GLY A 73 9.31 -2.52 3.44
CA GLY A 73 8.06 -2.38 4.20
C GLY A 73 7.58 -0.94 4.34
N PHE A 74 6.29 -0.79 4.58
CA PHE A 74 5.67 0.51 4.79
C PHE A 74 4.78 0.55 6.04
N TYR A 75 4.72 1.73 6.65
CA TYR A 75 4.11 1.95 7.95
C TYR A 75 3.22 3.18 7.90
N VAL A 76 2.09 3.15 8.58
CA VAL A 76 1.16 4.27 8.69
C VAL A 76 0.56 4.33 10.08
N GLU A 77 0.33 5.53 10.61
CA GLU A 77 -0.40 5.72 11.86
C GLU A 77 -1.90 5.45 11.64
N LYS A 78 -2.48 4.59 12.47
CA LYS A 78 -3.90 4.19 12.39
C LYS A 78 -4.86 5.38 12.44
N ALA A 79 -4.61 6.30 13.37
CA ALA A 79 -5.47 7.47 13.56
C ALA A 79 -5.41 8.40 12.34
N ALA A 80 -4.21 8.62 11.79
CA ALA A 80 -4.03 9.43 10.59
C ALA A 80 -4.69 8.77 9.37
N LEU A 81 -4.51 7.45 9.18
CA LEU A 81 -5.16 6.70 8.11
C LEU A 81 -6.68 6.79 8.19
N ASN A 82 -7.26 6.59 9.38
CA ASN A 82 -8.71 6.67 9.56
C ASN A 82 -9.25 8.09 9.34
N ALA A 83 -8.50 9.12 9.74
CA ALA A 83 -8.90 10.51 9.54
C ALA A 83 -8.74 11.00 8.09
N ALA A 84 -7.86 10.35 7.33
CA ALA A 84 -7.58 10.72 5.95
C ALA A 84 -8.67 10.27 4.97
N PHE A 85 -9.50 9.28 5.31
CA PHE A 85 -10.50 8.72 4.40
C PHE A 85 -11.93 8.89 4.93
N ALA A 86 -12.83 9.34 4.05
CA ALA A 86 -14.26 9.41 4.31
C ALA A 86 -14.92 8.02 4.32
N GLN A 87 -16.18 7.96 4.76
CA GLN A 87 -16.96 6.72 4.78
C GLN A 87 -17.19 6.12 3.39
N ASP A 88 -17.25 6.95 2.35
CA ASP A 88 -17.35 6.51 0.95
C ASP A 88 -15.99 6.11 0.35
N GLY A 89 -14.89 6.27 1.11
CA GLY A 89 -13.53 5.96 0.71
C GLY A 89 -12.80 7.08 -0.03
N SER A 90 -13.37 8.29 -0.10
CA SER A 90 -12.67 9.47 -0.65
C SER A 90 -11.50 9.90 0.24
N HIS A 91 -10.37 10.27 -0.35
CA HIS A 91 -9.20 10.77 0.36
C HIS A 91 -9.36 12.26 0.64
N LEU A 92 -9.44 12.64 1.92
CA LEU A 92 -9.74 13.99 2.38
C LEU A 92 -8.48 14.81 2.69
N HIS A 93 -7.49 14.16 3.30
CA HIS A 93 -6.31 14.84 3.86
C HIS A 93 -5.06 14.00 3.63
N PRO A 94 -3.88 14.62 3.43
CA PRO A 94 -2.66 13.88 3.20
C PRO A 94 -2.35 12.92 4.36
N VAL A 95 -1.95 11.68 4.03
CA VAL A 95 -1.53 10.68 5.02
C VAL A 95 -0.06 10.34 4.84
N THR A 96 0.67 10.29 5.95
CA THR A 96 2.11 10.03 5.94
C THR A 96 2.39 8.53 6.08
N PHE A 97 3.19 8.02 5.14
CA PHE A 97 3.81 6.71 5.21
C PHE A 97 5.29 6.83 5.55
N ARG A 98 5.78 5.94 6.40
CA ARG A 98 7.21 5.62 6.50
C ARG A 98 7.48 4.43 5.60
N VAL A 99 8.55 4.48 4.83
CA VAL A 99 8.92 3.45 3.86
C VAL A 99 10.37 3.05 4.09
N VAL A 100 10.60 1.76 4.30
CA VAL A 100 11.93 1.15 4.41
C VAL A 100 12.19 0.33 3.15
N GLY A 101 13.36 0.48 2.55
CA GLY A 101 13.74 -0.18 1.31
C GLY A 101 13.47 0.67 0.07
N ASP A 102 12.87 0.08 -0.96
CA ASP A 102 12.72 0.69 -2.28
C ASP A 102 11.55 1.71 -2.36
N ALA A 103 11.79 2.94 -1.92
CA ALA A 103 10.80 4.01 -1.94
C ALA A 103 10.28 4.36 -3.34
N ASP A 104 11.12 4.26 -4.37
CA ASP A 104 10.71 4.53 -5.76
C ASP A 104 9.69 3.49 -6.22
N ARG A 105 9.88 2.22 -5.88
CA ARG A 105 8.90 1.17 -6.17
C ARG A 105 7.58 1.39 -5.44
N PHE A 106 7.61 1.83 -4.18
CA PHE A 106 6.39 2.18 -3.44
C PHE A 106 5.61 3.30 -4.15
N MET A 107 6.28 4.41 -4.49
CA MET A 107 5.64 5.54 -5.18
C MET A 107 5.12 5.16 -6.56
N HIS A 108 5.87 4.32 -7.29
CA HIS A 108 5.46 3.82 -8.60
C HIS A 108 4.18 2.99 -8.53
N VAL A 109 4.08 2.05 -7.57
CA VAL A 109 2.85 1.27 -7.40
C VAL A 109 1.69 2.17 -7.00
N MET A 110 1.87 3.13 -6.09
CA MET A 110 0.79 4.09 -5.78
C MET A 110 0.30 4.83 -7.03
N ALA A 111 1.21 5.29 -7.89
CA ALA A 111 0.87 5.95 -9.14
C ALA A 111 0.13 5.03 -10.14
N GLU A 112 0.47 3.74 -10.23
CA GLU A 112 -0.28 2.75 -11.03
C GLU A 112 -1.75 2.64 -10.61
N TYR A 113 -2.04 2.93 -9.33
CA TYR A 113 -3.39 2.95 -8.77
C TYR A 113 -4.00 4.36 -8.69
N GLY A 114 -3.42 5.35 -9.38
CA GLY A 114 -3.95 6.72 -9.45
C GLY A 114 -3.86 7.48 -8.12
N LEU A 115 -2.91 7.09 -7.27
CA LEU A 115 -2.68 7.69 -5.96
C LEU A 115 -1.43 8.57 -6.01
N GLY A 116 -1.60 9.86 -5.72
CA GLY A 116 -0.50 10.83 -5.73
C GLY A 116 0.40 10.70 -4.51
N THR A 117 1.72 10.66 -4.72
CA THR A 117 2.71 10.61 -3.64
C THR A 117 3.71 11.75 -3.72
N ARG A 118 4.10 12.30 -2.57
CA ARG A 118 5.18 13.28 -2.44
C ARG A 118 6.16 12.86 -1.36
N GLN A 119 7.42 12.66 -1.73
CA GLN A 119 8.47 12.40 -0.76
C GLN A 119 8.77 13.67 0.05
N LEU A 120 8.66 13.57 1.38
CA LEU A 120 8.86 14.68 2.31
C LEU A 120 10.30 14.75 2.82
N ASN A 121 10.83 13.59 3.23
CA ASN A 121 12.20 13.48 3.74
C ASN A 121 12.75 12.07 3.47
N SER A 122 14.06 11.94 3.64
CA SER A 122 14.76 10.66 3.57
C SER A 122 15.84 10.62 4.64
N THR A 123 15.92 9.51 5.35
CA THR A 123 17.06 9.16 6.21
C THR A 123 17.82 7.99 5.57
N ALA A 124 18.88 7.52 6.22
CA ALA A 124 19.66 6.37 5.73
C ALA A 124 18.88 5.04 5.74
N THR A 125 17.78 4.96 6.51
CA THR A 125 17.04 3.71 6.73
C THR A 125 15.55 3.82 6.44
N CYS A 126 15.03 5.03 6.21
CA CYS A 126 13.60 5.26 6.08
C CYS A 126 13.31 6.53 5.25
N HIS A 127 12.31 6.43 4.39
CA HIS A 127 11.76 7.52 3.60
C HIS A 127 10.41 7.91 4.18
N THR A 128 10.14 9.21 4.32
CA THR A 128 8.79 9.68 4.67
C THR A 128 8.10 10.17 3.41
N ILE A 129 6.97 9.57 3.09
CA ILE A 129 6.20 9.81 1.86
C ILE A 129 4.79 10.20 2.25
N ALA A 130 4.32 11.35 1.77
CA ALA A 130 2.92 11.73 1.87
C ALA A 130 2.15 11.13 0.70
N LEU A 131 1.03 10.47 1.00
CA LEU A 131 -0.02 10.23 0.03
C LEU A 131 -0.91 11.48 0.02
N GLU A 132 -1.13 12.07 -1.15
CA GLU A 132 -1.90 13.30 -1.33
C GLU A 132 -3.31 12.97 -1.88
N PRO A 133 -4.36 13.71 -1.46
CA PRO A 133 -5.65 13.69 -2.13
C PRO A 133 -5.52 14.06 -3.62
N ALA A 134 -6.40 13.47 -4.45
CA ALA A 134 -6.47 13.74 -5.89
C ALA A 134 -6.98 15.15 -6.20
#